data_AF-A0AAN9Z208-F1
#
_entry.id   AF-A0AAN9Z208-F1
#
_cell.length_a   1.000
_cell.length_b   1.000
_cell.length_c   1.000
_cell.angle_alpha   90.00
_cell.angle_beta   90.00
_cell.angle_gamma   90.00
#
_symmetry.space_group_name_H-M   'P 1'
#
loop_
_entity.id
_entity.type
_entity.pdbx_description
1 polymer ?
#
loop_
_entity_poly.entity_id
_entity_poly.type
_entity_poly.pdbx_seq_one_letter_code
_entity_poly.pdbx_strand_id
1 'polypeptide(L)'
;MLAFKWRAAPCSTEQGGGQCKWGGGTAPSCCYHPADRPASHDDRHSQSSDGKRTGQSVTCSGESCEQILVRRSYVLSPVNSNDTPLTMGPQLNGKIPSTSSYPEIIQKARDAFQSGRTRDVTFREQQLKKLLRLYEENTDAMIAALAADLRKSKQESVLFEIEFVKNDIKHSLLNLREWVKPEKPPKGIVNLMDEVLIHHDPFGVVLIMGAWNYPLQLALVPVAGAIAAGNCVILKPSEVSEACANLMAELIPKYLDQDCYHVVQGGIPETTELLKERFDYIFYTGSTNVGKIVRAAANEHLTPVTLELGGKSPVYIDDTVNMDIAVRRILWGKCINAGQTCIAPDYILCSKDVEQEIVSRAKQVFREWYGDNWKNSPDFCRIVTDRHFRRLVGFLNNGKIAVGGDTDESERYISPTILVDVKPSDPIMQEEIFGPILPVVNVESPEEAIKFIVNRASPLAFYIFTCNKSVQKMFVNNVRCGSMCINDSVMQFAVDTLPFGGVGNSGMGAYHGVYSYNTFTHKKSCLVKNYNPLGEKIASSRYPPYSDKKTTFLASMMKKRRGIGFSLKYLPHIVMFGIGIAVAVGYNQIAKATGANSD
;
A
#
# COMPACT_ATOMS: atom_id res chain seq x y z
N MET A 1 14.64 7.54 39.24
CA MET A 1 14.72 6.60 38.10
C MET A 1 15.05 5.22 38.66
N LEU A 2 14.03 4.48 39.11
CA LEU A 2 14.15 3.19 39.80
C LEU A 2 13.85 2.07 38.80
N ALA A 3 14.89 1.34 38.40
CA ALA A 3 14.79 0.17 37.53
C ALA A 3 14.62 -1.09 38.39
N PHE A 4 13.48 -1.76 38.26
CA PHE A 4 13.25 -3.07 38.85
C PHE A 4 13.97 -4.15 38.04
N LYS A 5 14.87 -4.87 38.72
CA LYS A 5 15.55 -6.08 38.24
C LYS A 5 14.59 -7.26 38.27
N TRP A 6 14.41 -7.94 37.14
CA TRP A 6 13.89 -9.31 37.11
C TRP A 6 15.06 -10.29 37.23
N ARG A 7 15.06 -11.10 38.29
CA ARG A 7 15.95 -12.27 38.46
C ARG A 7 15.26 -13.47 37.83
N ALA A 8 15.94 -14.14 36.91
CA ALA A 8 15.59 -15.49 36.48
C ALA A 8 16.17 -16.50 37.49
N ALA A 9 15.35 -17.44 37.96
CA ALA A 9 15.78 -18.57 38.77
C ALA A 9 16.16 -19.76 37.85
N PRO A 10 17.20 -20.53 38.17
CA PRO A 10 17.56 -21.74 37.41
C PRO A 10 16.72 -22.93 37.88
N CYS A 11 16.26 -23.76 36.94
CA CYS A 11 15.60 -25.03 37.23
C CYS A 11 16.61 -26.17 37.00
N SER A 12 16.76 -27.00 38.02
CA SER A 12 17.67 -28.14 38.12
C SER A 12 17.22 -29.33 37.26
N THR A 13 18.22 -30.02 36.71
CA THR A 13 18.13 -31.32 36.04
C THR A 13 17.83 -32.45 37.02
N GLU A 14 16.88 -33.34 36.69
CA GLU A 14 17.03 -34.79 36.90
C GLU A 14 16.05 -35.62 36.06
N GLN A 15 16.66 -36.58 35.35
CA GLN A 15 16.24 -37.88 34.78
C GLN A 15 14.77 -38.29 34.61
N GLY A 16 14.47 -38.90 33.45
CA GLY A 16 13.37 -39.87 33.30
C GLY A 16 12.81 -39.96 31.88
N GLY A 17 13.20 -40.99 31.13
CA GLY A 17 12.74 -41.23 29.75
C GLY A 17 11.25 -41.59 29.64
N GLY A 18 10.66 -41.25 28.48
CA GLY A 18 9.31 -41.66 28.12
C GLY A 18 8.87 -41.06 26.79
N GLN A 19 8.52 -41.92 25.85
CA GLN A 19 8.11 -41.62 24.48
C GLN A 19 6.87 -40.70 24.42
N CYS A 20 6.92 -39.62 23.62
CA CYS A 20 5.73 -38.83 23.29
C CYS A 20 4.94 -39.48 22.16
N LYS A 21 3.75 -40.00 22.49
CA LYS A 21 2.66 -40.30 21.53
C LYS A 21 1.78 -39.07 21.33
N TRP A 22 1.32 -38.88 20.10
CA TRP A 22 0.35 -37.88 19.68
C TRP A 22 -1.10 -38.29 20.01
N GLY A 23 -1.91 -37.32 20.40
CA GLY A 23 -3.38 -37.33 20.56
C GLY A 23 -3.74 -36.11 21.41
N GLY A 24 -4.52 -35.12 20.97
CA GLY A 24 -5.84 -35.17 20.37
C GLY A 24 -6.87 -34.72 21.42
N GLY A 25 -7.43 -33.51 21.29
CA GLY A 25 -8.64 -33.10 22.04
C GLY A 25 -8.60 -31.75 22.79
N THR A 26 -9.32 -30.78 22.23
CA THR A 26 -10.28 -29.82 22.86
C THR A 26 -9.92 -28.97 24.10
N ALA A 27 -10.18 -27.66 23.97
CA ALA A 27 -10.03 -26.56 24.93
C ALA A 27 -10.91 -26.67 26.20
N PRO A 28 -10.67 -25.82 27.23
CA PRO A 28 -11.58 -24.68 27.37
C PRO A 28 -10.97 -23.34 27.87
N SER A 29 -11.79 -22.32 27.66
CA SER A 29 -11.80 -20.92 28.10
C SER A 29 -11.35 -20.62 29.55
N CYS A 30 -10.67 -19.48 29.74
CA CYS A 30 -10.62 -18.77 31.03
C CYS A 30 -11.08 -17.31 30.85
N CYS A 31 -12.20 -17.00 31.51
CA CYS A 31 -12.71 -15.66 31.79
C CYS A 31 -11.85 -14.96 32.85
N TYR A 32 -11.71 -13.64 32.78
CA TYR A 32 -11.29 -12.81 33.92
C TYR A 32 -12.17 -11.55 33.99
N HIS A 33 -12.89 -11.41 35.10
CA HIS A 33 -13.48 -10.15 35.57
C HIS A 33 -12.53 -9.48 36.59
N PRO A 34 -12.58 -8.15 36.74
CA PRO A 34 -11.60 -7.36 37.50
C PRO A 34 -12.01 -7.18 38.97
N ALA A 35 -11.01 -6.96 39.83
CA ALA A 35 -11.18 -6.64 41.24
C ALA A 35 -10.97 -5.13 41.50
N ASP A 36 -11.75 -4.63 42.47
CA ASP A 36 -11.96 -3.24 42.88
C ASP A 36 -10.84 -2.60 43.74
N ARG A 37 -10.94 -1.25 43.80
CA ARG A 37 -10.67 -0.28 44.90
C ARG A 37 -9.35 0.53 44.87
N PRO A 38 -9.30 1.69 45.57
CA PRO A 38 -10.29 2.77 45.67
C PRO A 38 -9.66 4.20 45.55
N ALA A 39 -10.54 5.20 45.63
CA ALA A 39 -10.31 6.64 45.57
C ALA A 39 -9.48 7.25 46.73
N SER A 40 -8.87 8.41 46.45
CA SER A 40 -8.55 9.44 47.45
C SER A 40 -8.61 10.84 46.85
N HIS A 41 -9.37 11.71 47.53
CA HIS A 41 -9.45 13.17 47.42
C HIS A 41 -8.07 13.86 47.45
N ASP A 42 -7.94 15.01 46.79
CA ASP A 42 -7.62 16.26 47.49
C ASP A 42 -7.97 17.51 46.67
N ASP A 43 -8.56 18.48 47.34
CA ASP A 43 -8.92 19.82 46.87
C ASP A 43 -7.69 20.72 46.77
N ARG A 44 -7.71 21.71 45.85
CA ARG A 44 -7.21 23.06 46.15
C ARG A 44 -7.59 24.14 45.13
N HIS A 45 -8.09 25.23 45.70
CA HIS A 45 -8.43 26.54 45.15
C HIS A 45 -7.39 27.24 44.26
N SER A 46 -7.89 28.10 43.36
CA SER A 46 -7.67 29.58 43.30
C SER A 46 -7.62 30.05 41.83
N GLN A 47 -8.64 30.77 41.38
CA GLN A 47 -8.72 32.25 41.24
C GLN A 47 -8.08 32.83 39.96
N SER A 48 -8.97 33.48 39.19
CA SER A 48 -8.85 34.75 38.45
C SER A 48 -7.71 34.97 37.44
N SER A 49 -8.08 35.35 36.22
CA SER A 49 -8.02 36.77 35.81
C SER A 49 -8.53 36.99 34.38
N ASP A 50 -9.40 37.99 34.27
CA ASP A 50 -9.83 38.65 33.05
C ASP A 50 -8.65 39.28 32.28
N GLY A 51 -8.81 39.39 30.96
CA GLY A 51 -7.86 40.11 30.10
C GLY A 51 -8.35 40.30 28.67
N LYS A 52 -9.38 41.14 28.48
CA LYS A 52 -9.73 41.75 27.17
C LYS A 52 -8.59 42.66 26.68
N ARG A 53 -8.29 42.62 25.37
CA ARG A 53 -7.89 43.74 24.49
C ARG A 53 -7.97 43.25 23.03
N THR A 54 -8.92 43.73 22.21
CA THR A 54 -8.72 44.77 21.17
C THR A 54 -7.47 44.50 20.32
N GLY A 55 -7.53 44.11 19.04
CA GLY A 55 -8.32 44.64 17.96
C GLY A 55 -7.35 45.32 16.98
N GLN A 56 -7.23 44.81 15.74
CA GLN A 56 -7.04 45.62 14.53
C GLN A 56 -6.94 44.73 13.27
N SER A 57 -7.89 44.97 12.39
CA SER A 57 -7.94 44.60 10.98
C SER A 57 -6.87 45.33 10.18
N VAL A 58 -6.25 44.65 9.21
CA VAL A 58 -5.55 45.28 8.09
C VAL A 58 -6.16 44.76 6.80
N THR A 59 -6.86 45.65 6.10
CA THR A 59 -7.28 45.52 4.71
C THR A 59 -6.32 46.31 3.84
N CYS A 60 -5.89 45.76 2.71
CA CYS A 60 -5.36 46.54 1.58
C CYS A 60 -6.11 46.16 0.30
N SER A 61 -6.81 47.15 -0.26
CA SER A 61 -7.02 47.39 -1.69
C SER A 61 -5.66 47.61 -2.39
N GLY A 62 -5.47 47.54 -3.70
CA GLY A 62 -6.31 47.32 -4.89
C GLY A 62 -5.41 47.54 -6.14
N GLU A 63 -5.87 47.08 -7.30
CA GLU A 63 -5.43 47.42 -8.67
C GLU A 63 -3.99 47.01 -9.09
N SER A 64 -3.64 46.72 -10.35
CA SER A 64 -4.26 46.23 -11.59
C SER A 64 -3.07 46.04 -12.55
N CYS A 65 -2.98 44.95 -13.34
CA CYS A 65 -2.28 45.00 -14.62
C CYS A 65 -2.61 43.80 -15.51
N GLU A 66 -2.68 44.11 -16.80
CA GLU A 66 -3.38 43.44 -17.88
C GLU A 66 -2.56 42.43 -18.68
N GLN A 67 -3.31 41.53 -19.33
CA GLN A 67 -3.16 40.99 -20.69
C GLN A 67 -1.87 40.26 -21.11
N ILE A 68 -1.99 38.94 -21.30
CA ILE A 68 -1.64 38.27 -22.57
C ILE A 68 -2.72 37.20 -22.86
N LEU A 69 -3.62 37.52 -23.79
CA LEU A 69 -4.62 36.61 -24.38
C LEU A 69 -4.12 36.16 -25.75
N VAL A 70 -3.81 34.87 -25.91
CA VAL A 70 -3.64 34.24 -27.23
C VAL A 70 -5.00 33.65 -27.62
N ARG A 71 -5.67 34.31 -28.55
CA ARG A 71 -6.86 33.83 -29.25
C ARG A 71 -6.48 32.64 -30.15
N ARG A 72 -7.15 31.50 -29.98
CA ARG A 72 -7.42 30.56 -31.08
C ARG A 72 -8.92 30.31 -31.15
N SER A 73 -9.52 30.92 -32.15
CA SER A 73 -10.91 30.70 -32.56
C SER A 73 -11.02 29.29 -33.15
N TYR A 74 -11.86 28.43 -32.59
CA TYR A 74 -12.36 27.24 -33.29
C TYR A 74 -13.83 27.48 -33.62
N VAL A 75 -14.10 27.57 -34.91
CA VAL A 75 -15.44 27.62 -35.50
C VAL A 75 -16.04 26.23 -35.39
N LEU A 76 -17.12 26.10 -34.61
CA LEU A 76 -17.93 24.89 -34.57
C LEU A 76 -18.75 24.81 -35.85
N SER A 77 -18.50 23.77 -36.66
CA SER A 77 -19.39 23.36 -37.75
C SER A 77 -20.35 22.29 -37.23
N PRO A 78 -21.62 22.25 -37.68
CA PRO A 78 -22.60 21.27 -37.22
C PRO A 78 -22.28 19.89 -37.80
N VAL A 79 -22.24 18.87 -36.94
CA VAL A 79 -22.04 17.47 -37.32
C VAL A 79 -23.34 16.94 -37.93
N ASN A 80 -23.21 16.44 -39.16
CA ASN A 80 -24.28 15.84 -39.94
C ASN A 80 -24.64 14.47 -39.35
N SER A 81 -25.92 14.22 -39.07
CA SER A 81 -26.44 12.94 -38.63
C SER A 81 -26.54 11.99 -39.82
N ASN A 82 -25.58 11.08 -39.96
CA ASN A 82 -25.71 9.81 -40.68
C ASN A 82 -24.44 8.98 -40.43
N ASP A 83 -24.38 8.28 -39.30
CA ASP A 83 -23.49 7.13 -39.14
C ASP A 83 -24.29 5.95 -38.58
N THR A 84 -24.26 4.89 -39.37
CA THR A 84 -24.81 3.55 -39.18
C THR A 84 -24.47 2.97 -37.79
N PRO A 85 -25.40 2.28 -37.10
CA PRO A 85 -25.11 1.67 -35.81
C PRO A 85 -24.08 0.54 -35.96
N LEU A 86 -23.01 0.63 -35.17
CA LEU A 86 -22.05 -0.46 -34.97
C LEU A 86 -22.81 -1.69 -34.43
N THR A 87 -23.01 -2.68 -35.29
CA THR A 87 -23.53 -3.99 -34.91
C THR A 87 -22.58 -4.64 -33.91
N MET A 88 -23.09 -4.91 -32.70
CA MET A 88 -22.46 -5.74 -31.70
C MET A 88 -22.11 -7.11 -32.31
N GLY A 89 -20.81 -7.43 -32.33
CA GLY A 89 -20.31 -8.74 -32.73
C GLY A 89 -20.70 -9.84 -31.73
N PRO A 90 -20.66 -11.13 -32.13
CA PRO A 90 -21.14 -12.23 -31.32
C PRO A 90 -20.24 -12.48 -30.10
N GLN A 91 -20.85 -12.83 -28.97
CA GLN A 91 -20.19 -13.31 -27.74
C GLN A 91 -19.18 -14.41 -28.08
N LEU A 92 -17.89 -14.16 -27.83
CA LEU A 92 -16.83 -15.14 -28.00
C LEU A 92 -16.71 -15.97 -26.72
N ASN A 93 -17.12 -17.23 -26.79
CA ASN A 93 -16.70 -18.26 -25.85
C ASN A 93 -15.17 -18.25 -25.73
N GLY A 94 -14.65 -18.12 -24.51
CA GLY A 94 -13.24 -18.09 -24.18
C GLY A 94 -12.44 -19.29 -24.71
N LYS A 95 -11.94 -19.18 -25.94
CA LYS A 95 -10.92 -20.06 -26.48
C LYS A 95 -9.61 -19.29 -26.58
N ILE A 96 -8.65 -19.73 -25.78
CA ILE A 96 -7.22 -19.46 -25.88
C ILE A 96 -6.81 -19.51 -27.37
N PRO A 97 -6.02 -18.57 -27.90
CA PRO A 97 -5.42 -18.71 -29.22
C PRO A 97 -4.65 -20.04 -29.28
N SER A 98 -4.95 -20.85 -30.29
CA SER A 98 -4.78 -22.29 -30.31
C SER A 98 -3.34 -22.83 -30.47
N THR A 99 -2.31 -22.31 -29.80
CA THR A 99 -0.95 -22.86 -30.01
C THR A 99 -0.03 -23.01 -28.81
N SER A 100 -0.32 -22.51 -27.61
CA SER A 100 0.60 -22.71 -26.47
C SER A 100 -0.08 -23.02 -25.15
N SER A 101 0.36 -24.11 -24.51
CA SER A 101 -0.05 -24.50 -23.16
C SER A 101 0.53 -23.55 -22.09
N TYR A 102 -0.05 -23.47 -20.88
CA TYR A 102 0.52 -22.66 -19.79
C TYR A 102 1.99 -22.99 -19.48
N PRO A 103 2.41 -24.28 -19.43
CA PRO A 103 3.81 -24.64 -19.31
C PRO A 103 4.71 -24.00 -20.36
N GLU A 104 4.29 -23.95 -21.63
CA GLU A 104 5.08 -23.36 -22.72
C GLU A 104 5.26 -21.85 -22.56
N ILE A 105 4.19 -21.13 -22.23
CA ILE A 105 4.23 -19.67 -22.02
C ILE A 105 5.17 -19.34 -20.85
N ILE A 106 5.06 -20.09 -19.75
CA ILE A 106 5.88 -19.87 -18.56
C ILE A 106 7.33 -20.26 -18.82
N GLN A 107 7.57 -21.35 -19.55
CA GLN A 107 8.91 -21.75 -19.94
C GLN A 107 9.57 -20.70 -20.83
N LYS A 108 8.83 -20.12 -21.78
CA LYS A 108 9.31 -19.01 -22.62
C LYS A 108 9.74 -17.80 -21.79
N ALA A 109 8.92 -17.39 -20.81
CA ALA A 109 9.27 -16.32 -19.87
C ALA A 109 10.50 -16.67 -19.01
N ARG A 110 10.62 -17.93 -18.59
CA ARG A 110 11.73 -18.43 -17.79
C ARG A 110 13.04 -18.44 -18.60
N ASP A 111 13.00 -18.85 -19.86
CA ASP A 111 14.14 -18.82 -20.78
C ASP A 111 14.60 -17.39 -21.05
N ALA A 112 13.64 -16.47 -21.25
CA ALA A 112 13.91 -15.04 -21.42
C ALA A 112 14.61 -14.46 -20.16
N PHE A 113 14.12 -14.78 -18.96
CA PHE A 113 14.77 -14.39 -17.71
C PHE A 113 16.19 -14.98 -17.58
N GLN A 114 16.36 -16.27 -17.89
CA GLN A 114 17.64 -16.98 -17.79
C GLN A 114 18.68 -16.46 -18.78
N SER A 115 18.26 -15.92 -19.93
CA SER A 115 19.17 -15.23 -20.87
C SER A 115 19.89 -14.03 -20.23
N GLY A 116 19.37 -13.52 -19.11
CA GLY A 116 19.94 -12.40 -18.37
C GLY A 116 19.54 -11.03 -18.92
N ARG A 117 18.79 -10.94 -20.03
CA ARG A 117 18.41 -9.66 -20.64
C ARG A 117 17.66 -8.73 -19.67
N THR A 118 16.81 -9.28 -18.80
CA THR A 118 16.05 -8.47 -17.82
C THR A 118 16.93 -7.95 -16.67
N ARG A 119 18.17 -8.45 -16.53
CA ARG A 119 19.11 -7.93 -15.53
C ARG A 119 19.66 -6.55 -15.92
N ASP A 120 19.79 -6.27 -17.21
CA ASP A 120 20.24 -4.96 -17.71
C ASP A 120 19.21 -3.88 -17.37
N VAL A 121 19.65 -2.88 -16.61
CA VAL A 121 18.82 -1.73 -16.20
C VAL A 121 18.32 -0.95 -17.41
N THR A 122 19.09 -0.88 -18.49
CA THR A 122 18.70 -0.19 -19.73
C THR A 122 17.52 -0.90 -20.40
N PHE A 123 17.52 -2.24 -20.43
CA PHE A 123 16.37 -3.02 -20.90
C PHE A 123 15.13 -2.69 -20.07
N ARG A 124 15.23 -2.67 -18.73
CA ARG A 124 14.11 -2.34 -17.84
C ARG A 124 13.56 -0.95 -18.10
N GLU A 125 14.42 0.06 -18.21
CA GLU A 125 14.04 1.44 -18.55
C GLU A 125 13.31 1.52 -19.89
N GLN A 126 13.75 0.75 -20.90
CA GLN A 126 13.08 0.71 -22.19
C GLN A 126 11.69 0.10 -22.09
N GLN A 127 11.52 -1.01 -21.37
CA GLN A 127 10.20 -1.64 -21.18
C GLN A 127 9.24 -0.71 -20.41
N LEU A 128 9.72 -0.02 -19.37
CA LEU A 128 8.94 0.99 -18.65
C LEU A 128 8.52 2.15 -19.55
N LYS A 129 9.42 2.67 -20.41
CA LYS A 129 9.08 3.69 -21.40
C LYS A 129 8.04 3.21 -22.41
N LYS A 130 8.11 1.95 -22.84
CA LYS A 130 7.11 1.36 -23.74
C LYS A 130 5.75 1.18 -23.05
N LEU A 131 5.74 0.81 -21.76
CA LEU A 131 4.51 0.77 -20.97
C LEU A 131 3.91 2.18 -20.78
N LEU A 132 4.73 3.19 -20.52
CA LEU A 132 4.28 4.59 -20.48
C LEU A 132 3.65 5.02 -21.81
N ARG A 133 4.31 4.68 -22.93
CA ARG A 133 3.80 4.97 -24.28
C ARG A 133 2.50 4.23 -24.59
N LEU A 134 2.34 2.99 -24.12
CA LEU A 134 1.08 2.24 -24.22
C LEU A 134 -0.07 3.04 -23.60
N TYR A 135 0.14 3.63 -22.41
CA TYR A 135 -0.87 4.49 -21.77
C TYR A 135 -1.12 5.79 -22.54
N GLU A 136 -0.06 6.46 -23.00
CA GLU A 136 -0.16 7.75 -23.71
C GLU A 136 -0.88 7.62 -25.05
N GLU A 137 -0.59 6.58 -25.83
CA GLU A 137 -1.16 6.40 -27.17
C GLU A 137 -2.59 5.80 -27.16
N ASN A 138 -3.01 5.17 -26.05
CA ASN A 138 -4.28 4.43 -25.97
C ASN A 138 -5.23 4.94 -24.87
N THR A 139 -5.02 6.16 -24.36
CA THR A 139 -5.84 6.74 -23.27
C THR A 139 -7.34 6.72 -23.58
N ASP A 140 -7.75 7.09 -24.80
CA ASP A 140 -9.18 7.10 -25.16
C ASP A 140 -9.78 5.70 -25.23
N ALA A 141 -9.02 4.71 -25.71
CA ALA A 141 -9.45 3.31 -25.72
C ALA A 141 -9.58 2.74 -24.29
N MET A 142 -8.68 3.13 -23.38
CA MET A 142 -8.76 2.78 -21.96
C MET A 142 -10.00 3.37 -21.29
N ILE A 143 -10.29 4.65 -21.56
CA ILE A 143 -11.51 5.31 -21.04
C ILE A 143 -12.76 4.59 -21.56
N ALA A 144 -12.79 4.23 -22.85
CA ALA A 144 -13.91 3.51 -23.44
C ALA A 144 -14.11 2.11 -22.81
N ALA A 145 -13.04 1.36 -22.58
CA ALA A 145 -13.10 0.06 -21.93
C ALA A 145 -13.60 0.15 -20.47
N LEU A 146 -13.11 1.13 -19.71
CA LEU A 146 -13.56 1.40 -18.34
C LEU A 146 -15.03 1.83 -18.28
N ALA A 147 -15.47 2.63 -19.25
CA ALA A 147 -16.88 3.01 -19.39
C ALA A 147 -17.76 1.80 -19.74
N ALA A 148 -17.29 0.88 -20.58
CA ALA A 148 -18.01 -0.35 -20.93
C ALA A 148 -18.18 -1.28 -19.71
N ASP A 149 -17.11 -1.50 -18.95
CA ASP A 149 -17.13 -2.45 -17.82
C ASP A 149 -17.85 -1.90 -16.58
N LEU A 150 -17.68 -0.60 -16.27
CA LEU A 150 -18.07 -0.02 -14.98
C LEU A 150 -18.98 1.21 -15.09
N ARG A 151 -19.26 1.69 -16.31
CA ARG A 151 -19.82 3.03 -16.56
C ARG A 151 -18.99 4.12 -15.86
N LYS A 152 -17.68 3.94 -15.82
CA LYS A 152 -16.75 4.86 -15.16
C LYS A 152 -16.66 6.16 -15.95
N SER A 153 -16.74 7.29 -15.24
CA SER A 153 -16.64 8.60 -15.87
C SER A 153 -15.24 8.83 -16.43
N LYS A 154 -15.11 9.75 -17.39
CA LYS A 154 -13.81 10.13 -17.93
C LYS A 154 -12.86 10.61 -16.83
N GLN A 155 -13.35 11.42 -15.90
CA GLN A 155 -12.52 11.98 -14.84
C GLN A 155 -12.00 10.90 -13.89
N GLU A 156 -12.86 9.97 -13.45
CA GLU A 156 -12.40 8.84 -12.62
C GLU A 156 -11.43 7.94 -13.36
N SER A 157 -11.70 7.63 -14.63
CA SER A 157 -10.84 6.81 -15.47
C SER A 157 -9.44 7.42 -15.60
N VAL A 158 -9.37 8.72 -15.88
CA VAL A 158 -8.10 9.44 -16.03
C VAL A 158 -7.33 9.49 -14.71
N LEU A 159 -7.97 9.91 -13.62
CA LEU A 159 -7.26 10.17 -12.36
C LEU A 159 -6.85 8.88 -11.63
N PHE A 160 -7.73 7.87 -11.58
CA PHE A 160 -7.48 6.67 -10.78
C PHE A 160 -6.75 5.58 -11.54
N GLU A 161 -6.85 5.53 -12.88
CA GLU A 161 -6.34 4.38 -13.63
C GLU A 161 -5.31 4.71 -14.71
N ILE A 162 -5.25 5.95 -15.19
CA ILE A 162 -4.37 6.35 -16.29
C ILE A 162 -3.22 7.21 -15.75
N GLU A 163 -3.51 8.41 -15.24
CA GLU A 163 -2.48 9.33 -14.75
C GLU A 163 -1.77 8.80 -13.52
N PHE A 164 -2.47 8.08 -12.64
CA PHE A 164 -1.85 7.38 -11.51
C PHE A 164 -0.73 6.44 -11.98
N VAL A 165 -1.03 5.57 -12.94
CA VAL A 165 -0.07 4.57 -13.44
C VAL A 165 1.06 5.23 -14.24
N LYS A 166 0.73 6.23 -15.07
CA LYS A 166 1.76 7.02 -15.78
C LYS A 166 2.73 7.67 -14.80
N ASN A 167 2.24 8.21 -13.69
CA ASN A 167 3.09 8.85 -12.68
C ASN A 167 3.92 7.82 -11.89
N ASP A 168 3.38 6.65 -11.56
CA ASP A 168 4.15 5.57 -10.93
C ASP A 168 5.28 5.05 -11.85
N ILE A 169 5.01 4.91 -13.15
CA ILE A 169 6.03 4.54 -14.15
C ILE A 169 7.10 5.63 -14.27
N LYS A 170 6.71 6.91 -14.33
CA LYS A 170 7.66 8.05 -14.37
C LYS A 170 8.51 8.09 -13.10
N HIS A 171 7.90 7.91 -11.93
CA HIS A 171 8.59 7.84 -10.66
C HIS A 171 9.62 6.69 -10.67
N SER A 172 9.24 5.51 -11.17
CA SER A 172 10.17 4.39 -11.35
C SER A 172 11.31 4.74 -12.30
N LEU A 173 11.05 5.35 -13.46
CA LEU A 173 12.08 5.77 -14.42
C LEU A 173 13.07 6.79 -13.82
N LEU A 174 12.60 7.71 -12.99
CA LEU A 174 13.44 8.72 -12.34
C LEU A 174 14.38 8.12 -11.30
N ASN A 175 13.98 7.02 -10.64
CA ASN A 175 14.68 6.50 -9.47
C ASN A 175 15.34 5.11 -9.69
N LEU A 176 15.02 4.40 -10.77
CA LEU A 176 15.44 3.00 -10.97
C LEU A 176 16.96 2.80 -10.85
N ARG A 177 17.77 3.71 -11.41
CA ARG A 177 19.23 3.63 -11.32
C ARG A 177 19.76 3.79 -9.90
N GLU A 178 19.02 4.44 -9.02
CA GLU A 178 19.35 4.48 -7.59
C GLU A 178 18.93 3.19 -6.90
N TRP A 179 17.71 2.71 -7.15
CA TRP A 179 17.15 1.51 -6.50
C TRP A 179 17.93 0.22 -6.79
N VAL A 180 18.57 0.11 -7.95
CA VAL A 180 19.40 -1.05 -8.34
C VAL A 180 20.78 -1.08 -7.73
N LYS A 181 21.24 0.02 -7.10
CA LYS A 181 22.57 0.05 -6.47
C LYS A 181 22.58 -0.85 -5.24
N PRO A 182 23.67 -1.60 -5.01
CA PRO A 182 23.80 -2.36 -3.77
C PRO A 182 23.77 -1.44 -2.54
N GLU A 183 22.94 -1.79 -1.54
CA GLU A 183 22.91 -1.06 -0.27
C GLU A 183 24.18 -1.39 0.54
N LYS A 184 24.71 -0.39 1.26
CA LYS A 184 25.88 -0.53 2.14
C LYS A 184 25.46 -0.36 3.60
N PRO A 185 25.02 -1.44 4.29
CA PRO A 185 24.58 -1.34 5.67
C PRO A 185 25.74 -0.99 6.63
N PRO A 186 25.43 -0.46 7.83
CA PRO A 186 26.44 -0.18 8.85
C PRO A 186 27.25 -1.43 9.22
N LYS A 187 28.57 -1.25 9.38
CA LYS A 187 29.51 -2.33 9.75
C LYS A 187 29.76 -2.35 11.25
N GLY A 188 29.91 -3.54 11.83
CA GLY A 188 30.46 -3.73 13.17
C GLY A 188 32.00 -3.71 13.16
N ILE A 189 32.61 -3.63 14.35
CA ILE A 189 34.08 -3.64 14.50
C ILE A 189 34.72 -4.89 13.87
N VAL A 190 34.06 -6.04 14.04
CA VAL A 190 34.51 -7.33 13.47
C VAL A 190 34.60 -7.30 11.94
N ASN A 191 33.79 -6.47 11.29
CA ASN A 191 33.70 -6.38 9.83
C ASN A 191 34.21 -5.04 9.29
N LEU A 192 34.97 -4.28 10.08
CA LEU A 192 35.38 -2.92 9.71
C LEU A 192 36.18 -2.87 8.40
N MET A 193 36.98 -3.92 8.13
CA MET A 193 37.81 -4.06 6.93
C MET A 193 37.13 -4.88 5.81
N ASP A 194 35.93 -5.41 6.04
CA ASP A 194 35.18 -6.23 5.08
C ASP A 194 34.24 -5.34 4.24
N GLU A 195 33.88 -5.74 3.02
CA GLU A 195 32.75 -5.15 2.31
C GLU A 195 31.45 -5.84 2.76
N VAL A 196 30.44 -5.07 3.11
CA VAL A 196 29.12 -5.56 3.49
C VAL A 196 28.12 -4.91 2.55
N LEU A 197 27.48 -5.72 1.72
CA LEU A 197 26.59 -5.29 0.65
C LEU A 197 25.25 -6.03 0.75
N ILE A 198 24.19 -5.37 0.30
CA ILE A 198 22.90 -6.00 0.02
C ILE A 198 22.58 -5.72 -1.45
N HIS A 199 22.51 -6.78 -2.25
CA HIS A 199 22.08 -6.72 -3.65
C HIS A 199 20.58 -6.94 -3.75
N HIS A 200 19.96 -6.38 -4.80
CA HIS A 200 18.54 -6.50 -5.08
C HIS A 200 18.38 -7.32 -6.36
N ASP A 201 18.26 -8.63 -6.19
CA ASP A 201 18.15 -9.56 -7.32
C ASP A 201 16.67 -9.73 -7.70
N PRO A 202 16.29 -9.75 -8.99
CA PRO A 202 14.94 -10.14 -9.39
C PRO A 202 14.64 -11.59 -8.95
N PHE A 203 13.37 -11.88 -8.65
CA PHE A 203 12.92 -13.23 -8.33
C PHE A 203 12.96 -14.17 -9.55
N GLY A 204 12.47 -13.74 -10.71
CA GLY A 204 12.37 -14.58 -11.90
C GLY A 204 11.12 -14.32 -12.72
N VAL A 205 10.25 -15.33 -12.81
CA VAL A 205 8.93 -15.23 -13.45
C VAL A 205 7.88 -14.97 -12.39
N VAL A 206 7.19 -13.85 -12.50
CA VAL A 206 6.18 -13.38 -11.54
C VAL A 206 4.78 -13.54 -12.15
N LEU A 207 3.84 -14.06 -11.37
CA LEU A 207 2.42 -14.04 -11.70
C LEU A 207 1.77 -12.80 -11.06
N ILE A 208 1.06 -12.01 -11.85
CA ILE A 208 0.27 -10.87 -11.38
C ILE A 208 -1.19 -11.12 -11.73
N MET A 209 -2.06 -11.15 -10.72
CA MET A 209 -3.50 -11.36 -10.87
C MET A 209 -4.25 -10.08 -10.49
N GLY A 210 -4.77 -9.38 -11.51
CA GLY A 210 -5.49 -8.12 -11.34
C GLY A 210 -6.94 -8.33 -10.90
N ALA A 211 -7.52 -7.32 -10.23
CA ALA A 211 -8.94 -7.26 -9.88
C ALA A 211 -9.74 -6.46 -10.91
N TRP A 212 -11.07 -6.50 -10.83
CA TRP A 212 -11.99 -5.89 -11.80
C TRP A 212 -12.42 -4.45 -11.48
N ASN A 213 -12.24 -3.98 -10.26
CA ASN A 213 -12.82 -2.71 -9.84
C ASN A 213 -11.99 -1.49 -10.30
N TYR A 214 -10.68 -1.66 -10.42
CA TYR A 214 -9.78 -0.74 -11.11
C TYR A 214 -8.88 -1.58 -12.04
N PRO A 215 -9.44 -2.11 -13.15
CA PRO A 215 -8.89 -3.24 -13.87
C PRO A 215 -7.57 -2.95 -14.60
N LEU A 216 -7.29 -1.69 -14.92
CA LEU A 216 -6.01 -1.30 -15.50
C LEU A 216 -4.99 -1.04 -14.40
N GLN A 217 -5.36 -0.27 -13.38
CA GLN A 217 -4.46 0.12 -12.30
C GLN A 217 -3.95 -1.07 -11.48
N LEU A 218 -4.85 -1.95 -11.05
CA LEU A 218 -4.50 -3.10 -10.20
C LEU A 218 -3.79 -4.22 -10.98
N ALA A 219 -3.84 -4.18 -12.31
CA ALA A 219 -3.06 -5.05 -13.17
C ALA A 219 -1.68 -4.47 -13.46
N LEU A 220 -1.58 -3.20 -13.86
CA LEU A 220 -0.40 -2.66 -14.52
C LEU A 220 0.58 -1.92 -13.61
N VAL A 221 0.15 -1.42 -12.45
CA VAL A 221 1.07 -0.89 -11.42
C VAL A 221 2.02 -1.99 -10.90
N PRO A 222 1.55 -3.17 -10.45
CA PRO A 222 2.46 -4.24 -10.07
C PRO A 222 3.31 -4.75 -11.24
N VAL A 223 2.80 -4.72 -12.49
CA VAL A 223 3.61 -5.06 -13.68
C VAL A 223 4.77 -4.08 -13.85
N ALA A 224 4.54 -2.77 -13.74
CA ALA A 224 5.59 -1.76 -13.78
C ALA A 224 6.65 -2.00 -12.69
N GLY A 225 6.21 -2.32 -11.47
CA GLY A 225 7.09 -2.72 -10.36
C GLY A 225 7.95 -3.94 -10.67
N ALA A 226 7.35 -5.00 -11.22
CA ALA A 226 8.04 -6.24 -11.57
C ALA A 226 9.06 -6.02 -12.71
N ILE A 227 8.72 -5.20 -13.71
CA ILE A 227 9.65 -4.77 -14.78
C ILE A 227 10.83 -4.00 -14.19
N ALA A 228 10.58 -3.01 -13.32
CA ALA A 228 11.62 -2.23 -12.65
C ALA A 228 12.57 -3.14 -11.85
N ALA A 229 12.02 -4.13 -11.15
CA ALA A 229 12.78 -5.13 -10.41
C ALA A 229 13.58 -6.11 -11.29
N GLY A 230 13.26 -6.23 -12.59
CA GLY A 230 13.99 -7.07 -13.55
C GLY A 230 13.41 -8.46 -13.76
N ASN A 231 12.10 -8.63 -13.50
CA ASN A 231 11.39 -9.89 -13.64
C ASN A 231 10.74 -10.04 -15.02
N CYS A 232 10.46 -11.27 -15.41
CA CYS A 232 9.45 -11.58 -16.43
C CYS A 232 8.07 -11.70 -15.76
N VAL A 233 6.99 -11.46 -16.50
CA VAL A 233 5.64 -11.38 -15.94
C VAL A 233 4.66 -12.19 -16.75
N ILE A 234 3.85 -12.98 -16.05
CA ILE A 234 2.57 -13.49 -16.54
C ILE A 234 1.48 -12.66 -15.89
N LEU A 235 0.76 -11.87 -16.69
CA LEU A 235 -0.37 -11.08 -16.24
C LEU A 235 -1.66 -11.84 -16.47
N LYS A 236 -2.47 -12.00 -15.42
CA LYS A 236 -3.82 -12.53 -15.48
C LYS A 236 -4.82 -11.43 -15.12
N PRO A 237 -5.41 -10.73 -16.11
CA PRO A 237 -6.45 -9.74 -15.84
C PRO A 237 -7.74 -10.42 -15.38
N SER A 238 -8.61 -9.68 -14.70
CA SER A 238 -9.92 -10.22 -14.29
C SER A 238 -10.87 -10.34 -15.47
N GLU A 239 -11.49 -11.50 -15.61
CA GLU A 239 -12.54 -11.81 -16.57
C GLU A 239 -13.83 -11.00 -16.35
N VAL A 240 -14.00 -10.39 -15.18
CA VAL A 240 -15.20 -9.61 -14.84
C VAL A 240 -15.18 -8.23 -15.52
N SER A 241 -13.99 -7.70 -15.82
CA SER A 241 -13.80 -6.47 -16.62
C SER A 241 -13.32 -6.85 -18.01
N GLU A 242 -14.23 -7.42 -18.78
CA GLU A 242 -13.93 -8.06 -20.05
C GLU A 242 -13.32 -7.09 -21.07
N ALA A 243 -13.86 -5.88 -21.19
CA ALA A 243 -13.36 -4.90 -22.16
C ALA A 243 -11.91 -4.50 -21.82
N CYS A 244 -11.61 -4.27 -20.54
CA CYS A 244 -10.26 -3.96 -20.08
C CYS A 244 -9.30 -5.14 -20.24
N ALA A 245 -9.75 -6.37 -19.95
CA ALA A 245 -8.95 -7.59 -20.11
C ALA A 245 -8.56 -7.81 -21.59
N ASN A 246 -9.52 -7.66 -22.50
CA ASN A 246 -9.30 -7.77 -23.95
C ASN A 246 -8.35 -6.70 -24.45
N LEU A 247 -8.53 -5.44 -24.01
CA LEU A 247 -7.65 -4.34 -24.36
C LEU A 247 -6.20 -4.61 -23.91
N MET A 248 -6.00 -5.11 -22.68
CA MET A 248 -4.66 -5.47 -22.20
C MET A 248 -4.03 -6.60 -23.02
N ALA A 249 -4.80 -7.64 -23.33
CA ALA A 249 -4.33 -8.77 -24.16
C ALA A 249 -3.93 -8.33 -25.58
N GLU A 250 -4.65 -7.36 -26.14
CA GLU A 250 -4.35 -6.79 -27.45
C GLU A 250 -3.11 -5.87 -27.42
N LEU A 251 -3.03 -4.98 -26.44
CA LEU A 251 -2.02 -3.91 -26.43
C LEU A 251 -0.67 -4.39 -25.91
N ILE A 252 -0.60 -5.17 -24.84
CA ILE A 252 0.68 -5.54 -24.20
C ILE A 252 1.70 -6.13 -25.20
N PRO A 253 1.33 -7.10 -26.07
CA PRO A 253 2.28 -7.67 -27.05
C PRO A 253 2.77 -6.68 -28.12
N LYS A 254 2.04 -5.58 -28.37
CA LYS A 254 2.44 -4.53 -29.34
C LYS A 254 3.50 -3.59 -28.77
N TYR A 255 3.61 -3.49 -27.45
CA TYR A 255 4.52 -2.57 -26.77
C TYR A 255 5.65 -3.29 -26.04
N LEU A 256 5.35 -4.32 -25.27
CA LEU A 256 6.32 -4.98 -24.39
C LEU A 256 7.02 -6.16 -25.09
N ASP A 257 8.16 -6.57 -24.55
CA ASP A 257 8.89 -7.77 -25.00
C ASP A 257 8.01 -9.03 -24.87
N GLN A 258 7.72 -9.67 -25.99
CA GLN A 258 6.82 -10.82 -26.10
C GLN A 258 7.41 -12.15 -25.59
N ASP A 259 8.68 -12.17 -25.18
CA ASP A 259 9.26 -13.32 -24.49
C ASP A 259 9.14 -13.14 -22.97
N CYS A 260 9.26 -11.89 -22.47
CA CYS A 260 9.25 -11.59 -21.05
C CYS A 260 7.86 -11.33 -20.45
N TYR A 261 6.92 -10.78 -21.21
CA TYR A 261 5.66 -10.24 -20.66
C TYR A 261 4.46 -10.78 -21.42
N HIS A 262 3.68 -11.63 -20.75
CA HIS A 262 2.55 -12.36 -21.34
C HIS A 262 1.24 -12.01 -20.66
N VAL A 263 0.15 -12.09 -21.41
CA VAL A 263 -1.22 -11.94 -20.87
C VAL A 263 -1.95 -13.27 -21.00
N VAL A 264 -2.50 -13.76 -19.91
CA VAL A 264 -3.31 -14.98 -19.84
C VAL A 264 -4.71 -14.61 -19.35
N GLN A 265 -5.67 -14.63 -20.27
CA GLN A 265 -7.08 -14.43 -19.94
C GLN A 265 -7.75 -15.74 -19.51
N GLY A 266 -8.88 -15.62 -18.83
CA GLY A 266 -9.70 -16.77 -18.41
C GLY A 266 -10.32 -16.55 -17.04
N GLY A 267 -11.27 -17.40 -16.66
CA GLY A 267 -11.96 -17.34 -15.38
C GLY A 267 -11.32 -18.21 -14.30
N ILE A 268 -12.15 -18.76 -13.44
CA ILE A 268 -11.73 -19.66 -12.36
C ILE A 268 -11.00 -20.91 -12.89
N PRO A 269 -11.51 -21.66 -13.88
CA PRO A 269 -10.84 -22.88 -14.36
C PRO A 269 -9.41 -22.62 -14.85
N GLU A 270 -9.23 -21.57 -15.66
CA GLU A 270 -7.93 -21.15 -16.17
C GLU A 270 -7.00 -20.69 -15.05
N THR A 271 -7.52 -19.96 -14.06
CA THR A 271 -6.75 -19.55 -12.87
C THR A 271 -6.26 -20.75 -12.08
N THR A 272 -7.11 -21.76 -11.90
CA THR A 272 -6.78 -22.98 -11.14
C THR A 272 -5.67 -23.76 -11.83
N GLU A 273 -5.72 -23.92 -13.15
CA GLU A 273 -4.64 -24.57 -13.90
C GLU A 273 -3.35 -23.73 -13.88
N LEU A 274 -3.45 -22.42 -14.10
CA LEU A 274 -2.31 -21.52 -14.07
C LEU A 274 -1.57 -21.55 -12.73
N LEU A 275 -2.30 -21.62 -11.60
CA LEU A 275 -1.72 -21.66 -10.26
C LEU A 275 -0.99 -22.98 -9.91
N LYS A 276 -1.13 -24.04 -10.72
CA LYS A 276 -0.32 -25.27 -10.56
C LYS A 276 1.12 -25.08 -11.01
N GLU A 277 1.35 -24.11 -11.89
CA GLU A 277 2.64 -23.82 -12.47
C GLU A 277 3.58 -23.14 -11.48
N ARG A 278 4.89 -23.26 -11.71
CA ARG A 278 5.91 -22.70 -10.82
C ARG A 278 6.19 -21.24 -11.15
N PHE A 279 5.90 -20.36 -10.20
CA PHE A 279 6.30 -18.95 -10.21
C PHE A 279 7.33 -18.66 -9.13
N ASP A 280 8.17 -17.65 -9.38
CA ASP A 280 9.18 -17.18 -8.42
C ASP A 280 8.60 -16.12 -7.47
N TYR A 281 7.45 -15.52 -7.82
CA TYR A 281 6.63 -14.66 -6.97
C TYR A 281 5.17 -14.63 -7.48
N ILE A 282 4.18 -14.52 -6.59
CA ILE A 282 2.77 -14.31 -6.97
C ILE A 282 2.23 -13.03 -6.30
N PHE A 283 1.65 -12.13 -7.09
CA PHE A 283 0.96 -10.94 -6.63
C PHE A 283 -0.52 -11.07 -6.96
N TYR A 284 -1.39 -10.95 -5.97
CA TYR A 284 -2.83 -11.07 -6.13
C TYR A 284 -3.57 -9.92 -5.46
N THR A 285 -4.50 -9.32 -6.20
CA THR A 285 -5.48 -8.39 -5.64
C THR A 285 -6.89 -8.96 -5.76
N GLY A 286 -7.66 -8.95 -4.67
CA GLY A 286 -9.07 -9.32 -4.70
C GLY A 286 -9.61 -9.82 -3.36
N SER A 287 -10.55 -10.77 -3.39
CA SER A 287 -11.21 -11.23 -2.16
C SER A 287 -10.32 -12.08 -1.24
N THR A 288 -10.55 -12.02 0.08
CA THR A 288 -9.85 -12.84 1.07
C THR A 288 -10.01 -14.34 0.83
N ASN A 289 -11.18 -14.78 0.33
CA ASN A 289 -11.43 -16.20 0.05
C ASN A 289 -10.52 -16.72 -1.06
N VAL A 290 -10.41 -15.98 -2.17
CA VAL A 290 -9.51 -16.36 -3.26
C VAL A 290 -8.05 -16.14 -2.88
N GLY A 291 -7.72 -15.14 -2.06
CA GLY A 291 -6.37 -14.95 -1.53
C GLY A 291 -5.87 -16.17 -0.73
N LYS A 292 -6.75 -16.85 0.02
CA LYS A 292 -6.42 -18.12 0.68
C LYS A 292 -6.13 -19.25 -0.31
N ILE A 293 -6.88 -19.32 -1.42
CA ILE A 293 -6.67 -20.31 -2.49
C ILE A 293 -5.32 -20.07 -3.19
N VAL A 294 -5.03 -18.81 -3.54
CA VAL A 294 -3.76 -18.41 -4.16
C VAL A 294 -2.60 -18.78 -3.24
N ARG A 295 -2.68 -18.44 -1.95
CA ARG A 295 -1.65 -18.80 -0.97
C ARG A 295 -1.48 -20.31 -0.81
N ALA A 296 -2.58 -21.07 -0.83
CA ALA A 296 -2.52 -22.53 -0.75
C ALA A 296 -1.79 -23.13 -1.96
N ALA A 297 -2.08 -22.65 -3.17
CA ALA A 297 -1.37 -23.08 -4.37
C ALA A 297 0.11 -22.69 -4.36
N ALA A 298 0.43 -21.46 -3.93
CA ALA A 298 1.79 -20.97 -3.82
C ALA A 298 2.68 -21.82 -2.89
N ASN A 299 2.11 -22.44 -1.86
CA ASN A 299 2.85 -23.28 -0.92
C ASN A 299 3.46 -24.53 -1.58
N GLU A 300 2.88 -25.05 -2.67
CA GLU A 300 3.40 -26.23 -3.38
C GLU A 300 4.82 -25.99 -3.89
N HIS A 301 5.11 -24.76 -4.32
CA HIS A 301 6.41 -24.35 -4.86
C HIS A 301 7.22 -23.47 -3.89
N LEU A 302 6.74 -23.30 -2.64
CA LEU A 302 7.26 -22.33 -1.66
C LEU A 302 7.37 -20.90 -2.23
N THR A 303 6.44 -20.54 -3.12
CA THR A 303 6.45 -19.25 -3.80
C THR A 303 6.04 -18.14 -2.83
N PRO A 304 6.83 -17.06 -2.68
CA PRO A 304 6.42 -15.90 -1.90
C PRO A 304 5.22 -15.20 -2.55
N VAL A 305 4.35 -14.61 -1.72
CA VAL A 305 3.13 -13.94 -2.18
C VAL A 305 3.01 -12.53 -1.62
N THR A 306 2.44 -11.64 -2.43
CA THR A 306 1.75 -10.43 -1.95
C THR A 306 0.26 -10.60 -2.19
N LEU A 307 -0.54 -10.37 -1.15
CA LEU A 307 -1.99 -10.47 -1.18
C LEU A 307 -2.58 -9.12 -0.78
N GLU A 308 -3.14 -8.40 -1.74
CA GLU A 308 -3.90 -7.16 -1.54
C GLU A 308 -5.39 -7.51 -1.44
N LEU A 309 -5.93 -7.54 -0.21
CA LEU A 309 -7.28 -8.01 0.05
C LEU A 309 -8.18 -6.88 0.56
N GLY A 310 -9.46 -7.17 0.72
CA GLY A 310 -10.45 -6.20 1.20
C GLY A 310 -10.63 -6.20 2.72
N GLY A 311 -11.80 -5.72 3.12
CA GLY A 311 -12.26 -5.69 4.50
C GLY A 311 -13.15 -4.48 4.74
N LYS A 312 -13.80 -4.43 5.92
CA LYS A 312 -14.68 -3.31 6.25
C LYS A 312 -13.86 -2.13 6.78
N SER A 313 -13.49 -1.21 5.91
CA SER A 313 -12.72 -0.01 6.26
C SER A 313 -13.58 0.98 7.11
N PRO A 314 -13.31 1.15 8.41
CA PRO A 314 -14.14 1.98 9.29
C PRO A 314 -13.91 3.47 9.04
N VAL A 315 -14.92 4.27 9.37
CA VAL A 315 -14.80 5.70 9.62
C VAL A 315 -15.21 5.98 11.06
N TYR A 316 -14.34 6.62 11.85
CA TYR A 316 -14.75 7.28 13.08
C TYR A 316 -14.92 8.78 12.82
N ILE A 317 -15.99 9.38 13.31
CA ILE A 317 -16.23 10.83 13.21
C ILE A 317 -16.86 11.37 14.49
N ASP A 318 -16.35 12.50 14.97
CA ASP A 318 -16.94 13.26 16.10
C ASP A 318 -17.34 14.69 15.71
N ASP A 319 -17.90 15.42 16.66
CA ASP A 319 -18.43 16.78 16.50
C ASP A 319 -17.36 17.87 16.45
N THR A 320 -16.08 17.52 16.61
CA THR A 320 -14.98 18.51 16.62
C THR A 320 -14.54 18.94 15.22
N VAL A 321 -15.06 18.29 14.17
CA VAL A 321 -14.68 18.55 12.78
C VAL A 321 -15.52 19.65 12.14
N ASN A 322 -15.02 20.19 11.03
CA ASN A 322 -15.89 20.87 10.08
C ASN A 322 -16.78 19.81 9.40
N MET A 323 -18.04 19.74 9.81
CA MET A 323 -18.97 18.70 9.38
C MET A 323 -19.25 18.73 7.88
N ASP A 324 -19.32 19.91 7.25
CA ASP A 324 -19.55 20.04 5.80
C ASP A 324 -18.40 19.43 5.00
N ILE A 325 -17.16 19.71 5.40
CA ILE A 325 -15.95 19.16 4.76
C ILE A 325 -15.84 17.66 5.03
N ALA A 326 -16.08 17.22 6.27
CA ALA A 326 -15.96 15.83 6.65
C ALA A 326 -16.96 14.93 5.89
N VAL A 327 -18.24 15.34 5.85
CA VAL A 327 -19.28 14.62 5.11
C VAL A 327 -18.91 14.54 3.62
N ARG A 328 -18.47 15.63 2.98
CA ARG A 328 -18.03 15.59 1.58
C ARG A 328 -16.89 14.59 1.35
N ARG A 329 -15.86 14.61 2.20
CA ARG A 329 -14.72 13.70 2.06
C ARG A 329 -15.12 12.23 2.24
N ILE A 330 -15.98 11.92 3.20
CA ILE A 330 -16.48 10.56 3.43
C ILE A 330 -17.34 10.11 2.26
N LEU A 331 -18.29 10.93 1.82
CA LEU A 331 -19.21 10.58 0.74
C LEU A 331 -18.51 10.45 -0.60
N TRP A 332 -17.49 11.27 -0.87
CA TRP A 332 -16.67 11.14 -2.08
C TRP A 332 -15.95 9.79 -2.09
N GLY A 333 -15.21 9.46 -1.03
CA GLY A 333 -14.54 8.16 -0.93
C GLY A 333 -15.50 6.97 -0.97
N LYS A 334 -16.75 7.14 -0.51
CA LYS A 334 -17.79 6.13 -0.61
C LYS A 334 -18.33 5.96 -2.04
N CYS A 335 -18.45 7.05 -2.79
CA CYS A 335 -19.18 7.04 -4.06
C CYS A 335 -18.28 6.85 -5.29
N ILE A 336 -16.98 7.12 -5.19
CA ILE A 336 -16.06 6.80 -6.28
C ILE A 336 -16.23 5.34 -6.69
N ASN A 337 -16.28 5.07 -8.00
CA ASN A 337 -16.52 3.73 -8.53
C ASN A 337 -17.80 3.03 -7.98
N ALA A 338 -18.81 3.81 -7.58
CA ALA A 338 -20.00 3.34 -6.86
C ALA A 338 -19.67 2.53 -5.59
N GLY A 339 -18.60 2.87 -4.88
CA GLY A 339 -18.18 2.22 -3.63
C GLY A 339 -17.54 0.85 -3.81
N GLN A 340 -17.24 0.44 -5.05
CA GLN A 340 -16.55 -0.79 -5.38
C GLN A 340 -15.03 -0.62 -5.21
N THR A 341 -14.60 -0.32 -3.99
CA THR A 341 -13.21 0.05 -3.67
C THR A 341 -12.81 -0.53 -2.33
N CYS A 342 -11.70 -1.28 -2.26
CA CYS A 342 -11.25 -1.95 -1.01
C CYS A 342 -10.96 -0.96 0.13
N ILE A 343 -10.63 0.28 -0.23
CA ILE A 343 -10.39 1.40 0.69
C ILE A 343 -11.55 2.39 0.73
N ALA A 344 -12.72 2.09 0.16
CA ALA A 344 -13.89 2.94 0.39
C ALA A 344 -14.25 2.90 1.88
N PRO A 345 -14.74 4.02 2.46
CA PRO A 345 -15.52 4.00 3.68
C PRO A 345 -16.58 2.90 3.64
N ASP A 346 -16.45 1.88 4.49
CA ASP A 346 -17.40 0.77 4.49
C ASP A 346 -18.54 1.06 5.47
N TYR A 347 -18.24 1.60 6.65
CA TYR A 347 -19.23 2.00 7.66
C TYR A 347 -18.75 3.17 8.53
N ILE A 348 -19.68 3.89 9.14
CA ILE A 348 -19.41 5.01 10.06
C ILE A 348 -19.67 4.60 11.52
N LEU A 349 -18.81 5.05 12.43
CA LEU A 349 -18.94 5.03 13.87
C LEU A 349 -18.98 6.47 14.39
N CYS A 350 -20.09 6.87 15.03
CA CYS A 350 -20.26 8.22 15.58
C CYS A 350 -21.37 8.28 16.64
N SER A 351 -21.53 9.41 17.33
CA SER A 351 -22.68 9.61 18.23
C SER A 351 -23.99 9.78 17.44
N LYS A 352 -25.14 9.69 18.12
CA LYS A 352 -26.45 9.87 17.47
C LYS A 352 -26.65 11.28 16.90
N ASP A 353 -26.10 12.30 17.56
CA ASP A 353 -26.18 13.68 17.09
C ASP A 353 -25.36 13.89 15.81
N VAL A 354 -24.15 13.32 15.77
CA VAL A 354 -23.30 13.36 14.57
C VAL A 354 -23.92 12.61 13.40
N GLU A 355 -24.60 11.47 13.64
CA GLU A 355 -25.37 10.78 12.61
C GLU A 355 -26.42 11.69 11.96
N GLN A 356 -27.19 12.43 12.76
CA GLN A 356 -28.23 13.33 12.25
C GLN A 356 -27.63 14.44 11.38
N GLU A 357 -26.51 15.03 11.82
CA GLU A 357 -25.79 16.05 11.08
C GLU A 357 -25.25 15.52 9.73
N ILE A 358 -24.75 14.28 9.68
CA ILE A 358 -24.29 13.60 8.46
C ILE A 358 -25.46 13.38 7.50
N VAL A 359 -26.56 12.80 7.98
CA VAL A 359 -27.75 12.49 7.16
C VAL A 359 -28.34 13.74 6.54
N SER A 360 -28.43 14.83 7.31
CA SER A 360 -28.94 16.12 6.86
C SER A 360 -28.13 16.68 5.68
N ARG A 361 -26.80 16.65 5.78
CA ARG A 361 -25.88 17.17 4.75
C ARG A 361 -25.76 16.27 3.54
N ALA A 362 -25.80 14.95 3.72
CA ALA A 362 -25.61 13.99 2.64
C ALA A 362 -26.59 14.18 1.48
N LYS A 363 -27.86 14.47 1.79
CA LYS A 363 -28.89 14.76 0.77
C LYS A 363 -28.52 15.94 -0.11
N GLN A 364 -28.00 17.01 0.50
CA GLN A 364 -27.58 18.22 -0.22
C GLN A 364 -26.35 17.94 -1.08
N VAL A 365 -25.37 17.23 -0.52
CA VAL A 365 -24.13 16.85 -1.23
C VAL A 365 -24.44 16.00 -2.46
N PHE A 366 -25.28 14.97 -2.34
CA PHE A 366 -25.64 14.13 -3.49
C PHE A 366 -26.43 14.88 -4.56
N ARG A 367 -27.32 15.79 -4.15
CA ARG A 367 -28.04 16.66 -5.09
C ARG A 367 -27.09 17.59 -5.86
N GLU A 368 -26.07 18.13 -5.18
CA GLU A 368 -25.06 18.96 -5.83
C GLU A 368 -24.22 18.16 -6.85
N TRP A 369 -23.78 16.95 -6.50
CA TRP A 369 -22.89 16.16 -7.35
C TRP A 369 -23.60 15.49 -8.52
N TYR A 370 -24.82 14.97 -8.29
CA TYR A 370 -25.50 14.11 -9.26
C TYR A 370 -26.80 14.73 -9.78
N GLY A 371 -27.11 15.97 -9.41
CA GLY A 371 -28.33 16.67 -9.78
C GLY A 371 -29.58 16.14 -9.08
N ASP A 372 -30.75 16.40 -9.67
CA ASP A 372 -32.04 15.95 -9.11
C ASP A 372 -32.34 14.47 -9.43
N ASN A 373 -31.77 13.92 -10.50
CA ASN A 373 -31.91 12.52 -10.88
C ASN A 373 -30.54 11.84 -10.93
N TRP A 374 -30.14 11.27 -9.79
CA TRP A 374 -28.80 10.71 -9.59
C TRP A 374 -28.49 9.55 -10.56
N LYS A 375 -29.51 8.78 -10.94
CA LYS A 375 -29.39 7.66 -11.87
C LYS A 375 -28.79 8.11 -13.21
N ASN A 376 -29.23 9.27 -13.70
CA ASN A 376 -28.83 9.78 -15.01
C ASN A 376 -27.48 10.50 -15.00
N SER A 377 -26.88 10.74 -13.82
CA SER A 377 -25.58 11.41 -13.74
C SER A 377 -24.52 10.64 -14.56
N PRO A 378 -23.72 11.34 -15.39
CA PRO A 378 -22.60 10.72 -16.11
C PRO A 378 -21.43 10.39 -15.18
N ASP A 379 -21.43 10.92 -13.96
CA ASP A 379 -20.33 10.79 -12.99
C ASP A 379 -20.51 9.63 -12.01
N PHE A 380 -21.62 8.89 -12.11
CA PHE A 380 -21.90 7.75 -11.23
C PHE A 380 -21.82 6.41 -11.96
N CYS A 381 -20.97 5.52 -11.44
CA CYS A 381 -20.71 4.18 -11.97
C CYS A 381 -21.92 3.23 -11.81
N ARG A 382 -21.78 2.00 -12.30
CA ARG A 382 -22.74 0.90 -12.09
C ARG A 382 -22.10 -0.26 -11.35
N ILE A 383 -22.96 -1.08 -10.73
CA ILE A 383 -22.51 -2.32 -10.11
C ILE A 383 -22.05 -3.28 -11.22
N VAL A 384 -20.90 -3.91 -11.02
CA VAL A 384 -20.19 -4.62 -12.09
C VAL A 384 -20.96 -5.80 -12.68
N THR A 385 -21.74 -6.53 -11.87
CA THR A 385 -22.54 -7.68 -12.33
C THR A 385 -23.87 -7.80 -11.59
N ASP A 386 -24.82 -8.52 -12.19
CA ASP A 386 -26.14 -8.79 -11.59
C ASP A 386 -26.02 -9.52 -10.25
N ARG A 387 -25.02 -10.41 -10.10
CA ARG A 387 -24.74 -11.10 -8.84
C ARG A 387 -24.36 -10.11 -7.74
N HIS A 388 -23.45 -9.18 -8.02
CA HIS A 388 -23.05 -8.16 -7.06
C HIS A 388 -24.20 -7.20 -6.76
N PHE A 389 -25.00 -6.85 -7.78
CA PHE A 389 -26.19 -6.01 -7.63
C PHE A 389 -27.21 -6.64 -6.67
N ARG A 390 -27.64 -7.89 -6.92
CA ARG A 390 -28.64 -8.57 -6.07
C ARG A 390 -28.17 -8.73 -4.62
N ARG A 391 -26.89 -9.02 -4.42
CA ARG A 391 -26.29 -9.07 -3.06
C ARG A 391 -26.44 -7.72 -2.34
N LEU A 392 -26.09 -6.62 -3.01
CA LEU A 392 -26.19 -5.28 -2.44
C LEU A 392 -27.64 -4.86 -2.17
N VAL A 393 -28.58 -5.17 -3.08
CA VAL A 393 -30.02 -4.94 -2.86
C VAL A 393 -30.49 -5.65 -1.59
N GLY A 394 -30.01 -6.87 -1.34
CA GLY A 394 -30.31 -7.61 -0.11
C GLY A 394 -29.91 -6.88 1.18
N PHE A 395 -28.91 -5.98 1.13
CA PHE A 395 -28.48 -5.21 2.29
C PHE A 395 -29.35 -3.99 2.61
N LEU A 396 -30.18 -3.52 1.66
CA LEU A 396 -31.00 -2.32 1.86
C LEU A 396 -32.05 -2.48 2.98
N ASN A 397 -32.39 -3.72 3.34
CA ASN A 397 -33.33 -4.06 4.41
C ASN A 397 -32.68 -4.24 5.79
N ASN A 398 -31.35 -4.05 5.93
CA ASN A 398 -30.61 -4.24 7.19
C ASN A 398 -30.56 -3.00 8.10
N GLY A 399 -31.56 -2.13 8.00
CA GLY A 399 -31.65 -0.89 8.76
C GLY A 399 -32.73 0.01 8.18
N LYS A 400 -32.74 1.27 8.61
CA LYS A 400 -33.61 2.30 8.06
C LYS A 400 -32.87 3.10 6.99
N ILE A 401 -33.44 3.17 5.78
CA ILE A 401 -32.93 4.04 4.72
C ILE A 401 -33.15 5.50 5.12
N ALA A 402 -32.07 6.24 5.38
CA ALA A 402 -32.10 7.65 5.72
C ALA A 402 -31.93 8.56 4.48
N VAL A 403 -31.16 8.08 3.49
CA VAL A 403 -30.86 8.74 2.21
C VAL A 403 -30.78 7.66 1.12
N GLY A 404 -31.29 7.96 -0.08
CA GLY A 404 -31.21 7.06 -1.24
C GLY A 404 -32.16 5.86 -1.14
N GLY A 405 -31.69 4.69 -1.58
CA GLY A 405 -32.43 3.43 -1.58
C GLY A 405 -33.02 3.03 -2.94
N ASP A 406 -33.01 3.93 -3.93
CA ASP A 406 -33.47 3.63 -5.28
C ASP A 406 -32.55 2.63 -5.98
N THR A 407 -33.15 1.70 -6.73
CA THR A 407 -32.44 0.67 -7.49
C THR A 407 -33.06 0.46 -8.87
N ASP A 408 -32.23 0.03 -9.82
CA ASP A 408 -32.67 -0.43 -11.14
C ASP A 408 -31.78 -1.58 -11.60
N GLU A 409 -32.36 -2.80 -11.66
CA GLU A 409 -31.64 -4.02 -12.04
C GLU A 409 -31.17 -3.98 -13.50
N SER A 410 -31.94 -3.36 -14.40
CA SER A 410 -31.63 -3.34 -15.84
C SER A 410 -30.35 -2.57 -16.16
N GLU A 411 -30.03 -1.57 -15.34
CA GLU A 411 -28.78 -0.80 -15.42
C GLU A 411 -27.77 -1.16 -14.34
N ARG A 412 -28.08 -2.12 -13.46
CA ARG A 412 -27.30 -2.42 -12.23
C ARG A 412 -27.02 -1.16 -11.40
N TYR A 413 -28.02 -0.29 -11.29
CA TYR A 413 -27.93 0.98 -10.57
C TYR A 413 -28.43 0.83 -9.14
N ILE A 414 -27.62 1.27 -8.17
CA ILE A 414 -28.02 1.44 -6.78
C ILE A 414 -27.63 2.88 -6.39
N SER A 415 -28.59 3.68 -5.96
CA SER A 415 -28.33 5.06 -5.53
C SER A 415 -27.38 5.11 -4.32
N PRO A 416 -26.56 6.17 -4.17
CA PRO A 416 -25.87 6.45 -2.92
C PRO A 416 -26.83 6.39 -1.73
N THR A 417 -26.61 5.44 -0.83
CA THR A 417 -27.54 5.08 0.23
C THR A 417 -26.88 5.18 1.60
N ILE A 418 -27.55 5.82 2.56
CA ILE A 418 -27.15 5.81 3.97
C ILE A 418 -28.18 5.03 4.77
N LEU A 419 -27.72 4.01 5.51
CA LEU A 419 -28.55 3.25 6.44
C LEU A 419 -28.24 3.68 7.87
N VAL A 420 -29.28 3.94 8.64
CA VAL A 420 -29.20 4.20 10.10
C VAL A 420 -29.92 3.09 10.85
N ASP A 421 -29.77 3.06 12.17
CA ASP A 421 -30.33 2.03 13.05
C ASP A 421 -29.89 0.60 12.65
N VAL A 422 -28.66 0.49 12.11
CA VAL A 422 -28.04 -0.78 11.69
C VAL A 422 -27.44 -1.49 12.89
N LYS A 423 -27.73 -2.78 13.05
CA LYS A 423 -27.18 -3.57 14.15
C LYS A 423 -25.82 -4.15 13.76
N PRO A 424 -24.88 -4.27 14.73
CA PRO A 424 -23.58 -4.88 14.49
C PRO A 424 -23.63 -6.33 13.99
N SER A 425 -24.74 -7.03 14.22
CA SER A 425 -25.01 -8.41 13.82
C SER A 425 -25.66 -8.54 12.43
N ASP A 426 -26.10 -7.44 11.83
CA ASP A 426 -26.81 -7.50 10.55
C ASP A 426 -25.86 -7.95 9.42
N PRO A 427 -26.35 -8.65 8.38
CA PRO A 427 -25.56 -9.10 7.23
C PRO A 427 -24.67 -8.02 6.61
N ILE A 428 -25.20 -6.80 6.42
CA ILE A 428 -24.42 -5.66 5.91
C ILE A 428 -23.19 -5.34 6.77
N MET A 429 -23.19 -5.69 8.06
CA MET A 429 -22.07 -5.51 8.98
C MET A 429 -21.15 -6.74 9.11
N GLN A 430 -21.52 -7.90 8.54
CA GLN A 430 -20.71 -9.12 8.56
C GLN A 430 -19.78 -9.27 7.36
N GLU A 431 -20.17 -8.70 6.22
CA GLU A 431 -19.42 -8.80 4.96
C GLU A 431 -18.94 -7.42 4.48
N GLU A 432 -17.90 -7.40 3.66
CA GLU A 432 -17.49 -6.19 2.94
C GLU A 432 -18.60 -5.75 1.98
N ILE A 433 -19.00 -4.47 2.06
CA ILE A 433 -20.15 -3.99 1.29
C ILE A 433 -19.76 -3.90 -0.17
N PHE A 434 -18.66 -3.21 -0.48
CA PHE A 434 -18.16 -3.05 -1.85
C PHE A 434 -19.24 -2.53 -2.83
N GLY A 435 -19.91 -1.47 -2.41
CA GLY A 435 -21.04 -0.84 -3.11
C GLY A 435 -21.46 0.47 -2.44
N PRO A 436 -22.45 1.19 -2.98
CA PRO A 436 -22.77 2.56 -2.61
C PRO A 436 -23.70 2.66 -1.38
N ILE A 437 -23.59 1.71 -0.44
CA ILE A 437 -24.41 1.65 0.78
C ILE A 437 -23.51 1.90 2.00
N LEU A 438 -23.81 2.93 2.78
CA LEU A 438 -23.01 3.38 3.93
C LEU A 438 -23.83 3.26 5.23
N PRO A 439 -23.68 2.16 5.98
CA PRO A 439 -24.29 2.02 7.30
C PRO A 439 -23.61 2.93 8.33
N VAL A 440 -24.42 3.52 9.20
CA VAL A 440 -23.99 4.25 10.40
C VAL A 440 -24.32 3.41 11.63
N VAL A 441 -23.32 3.20 12.47
CA VAL A 441 -23.44 2.51 13.76
C VAL A 441 -23.11 3.51 14.85
N ASN A 442 -24.06 3.73 15.76
CA ASN A 442 -23.84 4.67 16.85
C ASN A 442 -22.92 4.09 17.93
N VAL A 443 -22.02 4.91 18.44
CA VAL A 443 -21.13 4.61 19.57
C VAL A 443 -21.08 5.82 20.51
N GLU A 444 -20.92 5.56 21.80
CA GLU A 444 -20.94 6.60 22.84
C GLU A 444 -19.58 7.26 23.04
N SER A 445 -18.49 6.61 22.62
CA SER A 445 -17.14 7.16 22.80
C SER A 445 -16.11 6.65 21.79
N PRO A 446 -14.98 7.37 21.64
CA PRO A 446 -13.81 6.87 20.92
C PRO A 446 -13.33 5.48 21.37
N GLU A 447 -13.37 5.18 22.66
CA GLU A 447 -12.95 3.89 23.22
C GLU A 447 -13.88 2.75 22.82
N GLU A 448 -15.20 3.01 22.73
CA GLU A 448 -16.15 2.05 22.21
C GLU A 448 -15.91 1.79 20.72
N ALA A 449 -15.65 2.84 19.93
CA ALA A 449 -15.29 2.71 18.52
C ALA A 449 -14.04 1.83 18.33
N ILE A 450 -13.00 2.03 19.15
CA ILE A 450 -11.80 1.19 19.13
C ILE A 450 -12.15 -0.27 19.43
N LYS A 451 -12.91 -0.54 20.49
CA LYS A 451 -13.35 -1.90 20.84
C LYS A 451 -14.14 -2.54 19.70
N PHE A 452 -15.02 -1.77 19.06
CA PHE A 452 -15.79 -2.22 17.91
C PHE A 452 -14.88 -2.65 16.75
N ILE A 453 -13.88 -1.85 16.41
CA ILE A 453 -12.97 -2.13 15.29
C ILE A 453 -12.04 -3.31 15.62
N VAL A 454 -11.44 -3.33 16.81
CA VAL A 454 -10.45 -4.36 17.21
C VAL A 454 -11.06 -5.76 17.33
N ASN A 455 -12.35 -5.87 17.63
CA ASN A 455 -13.06 -7.15 17.68
C ASN A 455 -13.42 -7.72 16.28
N ARG A 456 -12.97 -7.08 15.20
CA ARG A 456 -13.19 -7.50 13.82
C ARG A 456 -11.86 -7.76 13.12
N ALA A 457 -11.95 -8.35 11.93
CA ALA A 457 -10.79 -8.55 11.08
C ALA A 457 -10.12 -7.20 10.75
N SER A 458 -8.78 -7.15 10.81
CA SER A 458 -8.02 -5.93 10.49
C SER A 458 -8.38 -5.42 9.09
N PRO A 459 -8.80 -4.15 8.94
CA PRO A 459 -9.20 -3.59 7.67
C PRO A 459 -7.99 -3.15 6.82
N LEU A 460 -8.21 -2.91 5.53
CA LEU A 460 -7.18 -2.36 4.64
C LEU A 460 -6.93 -0.88 4.95
N ALA A 461 -7.99 -0.09 5.14
CA ALA A 461 -7.92 1.31 5.52
C ALA A 461 -8.73 1.60 6.78
N PHE A 462 -8.35 2.67 7.50
CA PHE A 462 -9.13 3.23 8.59
C PHE A 462 -9.11 4.76 8.53
N TYR A 463 -10.28 5.37 8.70
CA TYR A 463 -10.49 6.80 8.57
C TYR A 463 -10.91 7.43 9.90
N ILE A 464 -10.25 8.52 10.28
CA ILE A 464 -10.47 9.20 11.57
C ILE A 464 -10.75 10.68 11.31
N PHE A 465 -11.98 11.12 11.55
CA PHE A 465 -12.40 12.50 11.43
C PHE A 465 -12.57 13.11 12.83
N THR A 466 -11.55 13.84 13.27
CA THR A 466 -11.55 14.56 14.55
C THR A 466 -10.46 15.63 14.53
N CYS A 467 -10.72 16.77 15.17
CA CYS A 467 -9.71 17.78 15.49
C CYS A 467 -8.98 17.48 16.81
N ASN A 468 -9.47 16.51 17.60
CA ASN A 468 -8.89 16.17 18.89
C ASN A 468 -7.62 15.30 18.74
N LYS A 469 -6.45 15.87 19.08
CA LYS A 469 -5.15 15.21 18.99
C LYS A 469 -4.98 14.01 19.92
N SER A 470 -5.62 14.00 21.09
CA SER A 470 -5.52 12.84 21.99
C SER A 470 -6.28 11.65 21.40
N VAL A 471 -7.46 11.89 20.81
CA VAL A 471 -8.27 10.89 20.11
C VAL A 471 -7.53 10.34 18.89
N GLN A 472 -6.92 11.21 18.06
CA GLN A 472 -6.08 10.78 16.93
C GLN A 472 -4.97 9.83 17.39
N LYS A 473 -4.21 10.22 18.42
CA LYS A 473 -3.10 9.41 18.97
C LYS A 473 -3.61 8.09 19.54
N MET A 474 -4.78 8.09 20.18
CA MET A 474 -5.37 6.89 20.74
C MET A 474 -5.74 5.89 19.64
N PHE A 475 -6.39 6.32 18.57
CA PHE A 475 -6.69 5.45 17.43
C PHE A 475 -5.42 4.90 16.76
N VAL A 476 -4.44 5.76 16.48
CA VAL A 476 -3.16 5.37 15.85
C VAL A 476 -2.43 4.29 16.66
N ASN A 477 -2.49 4.35 17.99
CA ASN A 477 -1.79 3.40 18.84
C ASN A 477 -2.54 2.08 19.09
N ASN A 478 -3.87 2.06 18.93
CA ASN A 478 -4.70 0.94 19.38
C ASN A 478 -5.43 0.20 18.25
N VAL A 479 -5.47 0.74 17.03
CA VAL A 479 -6.12 0.08 15.88
C VAL A 479 -5.07 -0.48 14.93
N ARG A 480 -5.19 -1.77 14.59
CA ARG A 480 -4.37 -2.44 13.58
C ARG A 480 -5.10 -2.44 12.23
N CYS A 481 -4.51 -1.82 11.21
CA CYS A 481 -5.00 -1.75 9.84
C CYS A 481 -3.83 -1.65 8.85
N GLY A 482 -4.10 -1.76 7.55
CA GLY A 482 -3.08 -1.58 6.51
C GLY A 482 -2.59 -0.13 6.43
N SER A 483 -3.52 0.81 6.35
CA SER A 483 -3.24 2.25 6.31
C SER A 483 -4.28 3.06 7.11
N MET A 484 -3.92 4.28 7.50
CA MET A 484 -4.83 5.24 8.14
C MET A 484 -4.83 6.57 7.38
N CYS A 485 -5.98 7.25 7.34
CA CYS A 485 -6.05 8.64 6.91
C CYS A 485 -6.83 9.46 7.96
N ILE A 486 -6.28 10.59 8.38
CA ILE A 486 -6.88 11.47 9.38
C ILE A 486 -7.47 12.68 8.66
N ASN A 487 -8.75 12.94 8.89
CA ASN A 487 -9.56 14.02 8.32
C ASN A 487 -9.71 13.97 6.79
N ASP A 488 -9.43 12.84 6.16
CA ASP A 488 -9.73 12.58 4.75
C ASP A 488 -10.03 11.10 4.52
N SER A 489 -10.48 10.74 3.32
CA SER A 489 -10.65 9.36 2.89
C SER A 489 -9.93 9.11 1.57
N VAL A 490 -9.52 7.85 1.33
CA VAL A 490 -8.83 7.37 0.11
C VAL A 490 -7.44 7.99 -0.19
N MET A 491 -7.21 9.25 0.14
CA MET A 491 -6.04 10.05 -0.28
C MET A 491 -4.69 9.52 0.19
N GLN A 492 -4.64 8.67 1.23
CA GLN A 492 -3.38 8.02 1.62
C GLN A 492 -2.80 7.13 0.51
N PHE A 493 -3.65 6.62 -0.39
CA PHE A 493 -3.27 5.86 -1.57
C PHE A 493 -2.47 6.70 -2.59
N ALA A 494 -2.70 8.01 -2.65
CA ALA A 494 -2.07 8.89 -3.63
C ALA A 494 -0.65 9.34 -3.22
N VAL A 495 -0.17 8.95 -2.03
CA VAL A 495 1.15 9.31 -1.52
C VAL A 495 2.14 8.20 -1.88
N ASP A 496 2.90 8.41 -2.96
CA ASP A 496 3.88 7.45 -3.52
C ASP A 496 5.00 7.02 -2.56
N THR A 497 5.20 7.77 -1.48
CA THR A 497 6.17 7.48 -0.41
C THR A 497 5.59 6.66 0.75
N LEU A 498 4.29 6.33 0.74
CA LEU A 498 3.68 5.42 1.70
C LEU A 498 3.54 4.02 1.09
N PRO A 499 3.87 2.94 1.83
CA PRO A 499 3.59 1.59 1.37
C PRO A 499 2.08 1.37 1.36
N PHE A 500 1.54 0.88 0.25
CA PHE A 500 0.15 0.45 0.18
C PHE A 500 0.08 -1.07 0.32
N GLY A 501 -0.58 -1.55 1.36
CA GLY A 501 -0.72 -2.97 1.64
C GLY A 501 -1.59 -3.27 2.85
N GLY A 502 -2.12 -4.49 2.90
CA GLY A 502 -2.95 -4.97 4.00
C GLY A 502 -2.19 -5.63 5.15
N VAL A 503 -2.93 -5.98 6.21
CA VAL A 503 -2.40 -6.73 7.34
C VAL A 503 -3.43 -7.72 7.87
N GLY A 504 -3.03 -8.99 8.02
CA GLY A 504 -3.95 -10.03 8.47
C GLY A 504 -4.94 -10.40 7.37
N ASN A 505 -6.24 -10.28 7.61
CA ASN A 505 -7.26 -10.64 6.61
C ASN A 505 -7.34 -9.67 5.43
N SER A 506 -6.88 -8.42 5.61
CA SER A 506 -6.79 -7.43 4.54
C SER A 506 -5.55 -7.59 3.67
N GLY A 507 -4.60 -8.44 4.06
CA GLY A 507 -3.47 -8.75 3.19
C GLY A 507 -2.14 -9.04 3.87
N MET A 508 -1.13 -9.22 3.02
CA MET A 508 0.28 -9.29 3.38
C MET A 508 1.15 -8.84 2.21
N GLY A 509 2.28 -8.20 2.51
CA GLY A 509 3.06 -7.48 1.51
C GLY A 509 2.57 -6.04 1.35
N ALA A 510 3.28 -5.25 0.56
CA ALA A 510 2.91 -3.90 0.20
C ALA A 510 3.60 -3.49 -1.09
N TYR A 511 3.06 -2.52 -1.82
CA TYR A 511 3.63 -2.01 -3.07
C TYR A 511 3.42 -0.50 -3.21
N HIS A 512 3.59 0.00 -4.45
CA HIS A 512 3.73 1.40 -4.91
C HIS A 512 5.16 1.94 -4.86
N GLY A 513 5.55 2.70 -5.89
CA GLY A 513 6.88 3.32 -5.99
C GLY A 513 8.02 2.34 -5.68
N VAL A 514 8.91 2.75 -4.76
CA VAL A 514 10.04 1.92 -4.31
C VAL A 514 9.59 0.62 -3.63
N TYR A 515 8.40 0.58 -3.02
CA TYR A 515 7.87 -0.62 -2.38
C TYR A 515 7.48 -1.68 -3.42
N SER A 516 6.98 -1.29 -4.59
CA SER A 516 6.79 -2.22 -5.72
C SER A 516 8.13 -2.87 -6.13
N TYR A 517 9.18 -2.06 -6.31
CA TYR A 517 10.52 -2.57 -6.63
C TYR A 517 11.05 -3.52 -5.55
N ASN A 518 10.89 -3.16 -4.28
CA ASN A 518 11.31 -4.01 -3.16
C ASN A 518 10.53 -5.32 -3.09
N THR A 519 9.22 -5.30 -3.36
CA THR A 519 8.36 -6.48 -3.34
C THR A 519 8.78 -7.52 -4.37
N PHE A 520 9.24 -7.09 -5.53
CA PHE A 520 9.68 -7.97 -6.61
C PHE A 520 11.21 -8.18 -6.65
N THR A 521 11.93 -7.83 -5.58
CA THR A 521 13.37 -8.12 -5.44
C THR A 521 13.69 -8.94 -4.20
N HIS A 522 14.65 -9.85 -4.34
CA HIS A 522 15.28 -10.55 -3.23
C HIS A 522 16.50 -9.76 -2.74
N LYS A 523 16.50 -9.41 -1.45
CA LYS A 523 17.67 -8.81 -0.78
C LYS A 523 18.73 -9.87 -0.50
N LYS A 524 19.71 -9.99 -1.40
CA LYS A 524 20.85 -10.91 -1.28
C LYS A 524 21.99 -10.25 -0.50
N SER A 525 22.28 -10.76 0.70
CA SER A 525 23.41 -10.30 1.51
C SER A 525 24.74 -10.83 0.97
N CYS A 526 25.74 -9.96 0.91
CA CYS A 526 27.09 -10.30 0.47
C CYS A 526 28.14 -9.73 1.43
N LEU A 527 28.99 -10.60 1.96
CA LEU A 527 30.15 -10.25 2.77
C LEU A 527 31.41 -10.56 1.97
N VAL A 528 32.14 -9.53 1.56
CA VAL A 528 33.40 -9.68 0.85
C VAL A 528 34.54 -9.49 1.84
N LYS A 529 35.30 -10.56 2.06
CA LYS A 529 36.54 -10.51 2.83
C LYS A 529 37.73 -10.42 1.89
N ASN A 530 38.69 -9.57 2.23
CA ASN A 530 39.97 -9.54 1.55
C ASN A 530 40.98 -10.46 2.26
N TYR A 531 42.05 -10.82 1.56
CA TYR A 531 43.18 -11.57 2.12
C TYR A 531 44.21 -10.65 2.80
N ASN A 532 43.75 -9.55 3.43
CA ASN A 532 44.65 -8.61 4.08
C ASN A 532 45.33 -9.29 5.28
N PRO A 533 46.68 -9.37 5.34
CA PRO A 533 47.39 -10.04 6.43
C PRO A 533 47.08 -9.47 7.82
N LEU A 534 46.82 -8.16 7.92
CA LEU A 534 46.44 -7.51 9.17
C LEU A 534 45.05 -7.96 9.64
N GLY A 535 44.09 -7.99 8.72
CA GLY A 535 42.72 -8.47 8.99
C GLY A 535 42.73 -9.95 9.38
N GLU A 536 43.51 -10.76 8.68
CA GLU A 536 43.65 -12.20 8.96
C GLU A 536 44.32 -12.46 10.31
N LYS A 537 45.34 -11.67 10.67
CA LYS A 537 45.97 -11.75 12.00
C LYS A 537 45.02 -11.38 13.13
N ILE A 538 44.21 -10.34 12.95
CA ILE A 538 43.17 -9.95 13.93
C ILE A 538 42.10 -11.04 14.03
N ALA A 539 41.67 -11.60 12.89
CA ALA A 539 40.68 -12.66 12.82
C ALA A 539 41.21 -14.03 13.30
N SER A 540 42.54 -14.24 13.37
CA SER A 540 43.16 -15.53 13.72
C SER A 540 42.74 -16.09 15.08
N SER A 541 42.23 -15.24 15.98
CA SER A 541 41.63 -15.67 17.25
C SER A 541 40.43 -16.62 17.05
N ARG A 542 39.79 -16.63 15.88
CA ARG A 542 38.71 -17.56 15.52
C ARG A 542 39.21 -18.97 15.21
N TYR A 543 40.51 -19.12 14.93
CA TYR A 543 41.10 -20.41 14.58
C TYR A 543 41.56 -21.19 15.83
N PRO A 544 41.44 -22.53 15.81
CA PRO A 544 42.08 -23.39 16.79
C PRO A 544 43.61 -23.20 16.88
N PRO A 545 44.24 -23.55 18.01
CA PRO A 545 43.61 -24.01 19.26
C PRO A 545 42.93 -22.86 20.00
N TYR A 546 41.80 -23.15 20.64
CA TYR A 546 41.04 -22.16 21.41
C TYR A 546 41.68 -21.91 22.78
N SER A 547 41.51 -20.69 23.31
CA SER A 547 41.98 -20.31 24.65
C SER A 547 41.13 -19.19 25.22
N ASP A 548 41.08 -19.07 26.55
CA ASP A 548 40.31 -18.01 27.23
C ASP A 548 40.69 -16.61 26.79
N LYS A 549 41.97 -16.40 26.43
CA LYS A 549 42.46 -15.14 25.86
C LYS A 549 41.81 -14.84 24.51
N LYS A 550 41.80 -15.82 23.58
CA LYS A 550 41.15 -15.68 22.26
C LYS A 550 39.64 -15.47 22.42
N THR A 551 39.00 -16.22 23.31
CA THR A 551 37.57 -16.10 23.62
C THR A 551 37.24 -14.72 24.16
N THR A 552 38.00 -14.21 25.14
CA THR A 552 37.79 -12.88 25.72
C THR A 552 37.96 -11.77 24.68
N PHE A 553 38.97 -11.89 23.82
CA PHE A 553 39.21 -10.96 22.73
C PHE A 553 38.05 -10.94 21.72
N LEU A 554 37.65 -12.10 21.19
CA LEU A 554 36.54 -12.21 20.24
C LEU A 554 35.23 -11.74 20.87
N ALA A 555 34.93 -12.14 22.11
CA ALA A 555 33.76 -11.67 22.84
C ALA A 555 33.76 -10.15 22.96
N SER A 556 34.92 -9.52 23.23
CA SER A 556 35.05 -8.07 23.27
C SER A 556 34.80 -7.40 21.92
N MET A 557 35.27 -7.99 20.82
CA MET A 557 35.03 -7.49 19.45
C MET A 557 33.57 -7.65 19.00
N MET A 558 32.89 -8.71 19.44
CA MET A 558 31.49 -8.99 19.11
C MET A 558 30.48 -8.20 19.95
N LYS A 559 30.91 -7.56 21.05
CA LYS A 559 30.02 -6.74 21.89
C LYS A 559 29.37 -5.63 21.04
N LYS A 560 28.04 -5.66 20.94
CA LYS A 560 27.25 -4.56 20.38
C LYS A 560 27.41 -3.34 21.30
N ARG A 561 28.03 -2.28 20.80
CA ARG A 561 28.15 -1.00 21.50
C ARG A 561 27.12 -0.04 20.91
N ARG A 562 26.37 0.69 21.75
CA ARG A 562 25.51 1.79 21.29
C ARG A 562 26.42 2.85 20.69
N GLY A 563 26.52 2.86 19.37
CA GLY A 563 27.21 3.85 18.57
C GLY A 563 28.65 4.14 18.98
N ILE A 564 29.61 3.71 18.17
CA ILE A 564 30.62 4.69 17.73
C ILE A 564 29.90 5.52 16.65
N GLY A 565 28.91 6.30 17.09
CA GLY A 565 28.24 7.33 16.29
C GLY A 565 29.12 8.57 16.12
N PHE A 566 30.37 8.49 16.58
CA PHE A 566 31.41 9.40 16.16
C PHE A 566 31.93 8.91 14.81
N SER A 567 31.31 9.43 13.77
CA SER A 567 31.80 9.50 12.40
C SER A 567 33.23 8.98 12.21
N LEU A 568 33.38 7.69 11.93
CA LEU A 568 34.59 7.18 11.28
C LEU A 568 34.82 7.87 9.92
N LYS A 569 33.80 8.53 9.37
CA LYS A 569 33.89 9.49 8.26
C LYS A 569 34.85 10.66 8.57
N TYR A 570 34.95 11.09 9.83
CA TYR A 570 35.85 12.18 10.27
C TYR A 570 37.19 11.68 10.82
N LEU A 571 37.37 10.38 11.05
CA LEU A 571 38.63 9.83 11.54
C LEU A 571 39.81 10.13 10.60
N PRO A 572 39.70 10.00 9.25
CA PRO A 572 40.75 10.45 8.34
C PRO A 572 41.08 11.94 8.49
N HIS A 573 40.06 12.77 8.71
CA HIS A 573 40.23 14.21 8.90
C HIS A 573 40.93 14.54 10.22
N ILE A 574 40.61 13.84 11.31
CA ILE A 574 41.26 13.99 12.62
C ILE A 574 42.71 13.51 12.58
N VAL A 575 42.98 12.39 11.90
CA VAL A 575 44.34 11.87 11.72
C VAL A 575 45.18 12.84 10.88
N MET A 576 44.64 13.34 9.77
CA MET A 576 45.33 14.33 8.92
C MET A 576 45.57 15.65 9.66
N PHE A 577 44.61 16.11 10.46
CA PHE A 577 44.77 17.28 11.32
C PHE A 577 45.89 17.07 12.37
N GLY A 578 45.93 15.90 13.00
CA GLY A 578 46.99 15.52 13.95
C GLY A 578 48.38 15.47 13.30
N ILE A 579 48.48 14.91 12.09
CA ILE A 579 49.73 14.92 11.31
C ILE A 579 50.15 16.36 10.99
N GLY A 580 49.21 17.22 10.57
CA GLY A 580 49.47 18.63 10.30
C GLY A 580 50.02 19.37 11.53
N ILE A 581 49.44 19.13 12.71
CA ILE A 581 49.95 19.68 13.98
C ILE A 581 51.36 19.16 14.27
N ALA A 582 51.60 17.85 14.13
CA ALA A 582 52.91 17.27 14.40
C ALA A 582 54.00 17.83 13.49
N VAL A 583 53.70 18.04 12.20
CA VAL A 583 54.61 18.68 11.24
C VAL A 583 54.85 20.14 11.60
N ALA A 584 53.81 20.89 11.95
CA ALA A 584 53.95 22.29 12.34
C ALA A 584 54.79 22.46 13.62
N VAL A 585 54.55 21.61 14.63
CA VAL A 585 55.34 21.60 15.87
C VAL A 585 56.79 21.18 15.60
N GLY A 586 57.00 20.14 14.78
CA GLY A 586 58.33 19.70 14.37
C GLY A 586 59.10 20.80 13.63
N TYR A 587 58.46 21.46 12.66
CA TYR A 587 59.03 22.60 11.94
C TYR A 587 59.39 23.75 12.89
N ASN A 588 58.51 24.09 13.82
CA ASN A 588 58.73 25.20 14.75
C ASN A 588 59.85 24.88 15.77
N GLN A 589 60.03 23.60 16.15
CA GLN A 589 61.17 23.18 16.95
C GLN A 589 62.48 23.18 16.17
N ILE A 590 62.46 22.76 14.90
CA ILE A 590 63.62 22.84 14.01
C ILE A 590 64.00 24.31 13.77
N ALA A 591 63.05 25.18 13.46
CA ALA A 591 63.28 26.62 13.24
C ALA A 591 63.86 27.32 14.49
N LYS A 592 63.42 26.92 15.69
CA LYS A 592 64.02 27.38 16.96
C LYS A 592 65.42 26.82 17.20
N ALA A 593 65.70 25.59 16.79
CA ALA A 593 67.02 24.98 16.90
C ALA A 593 68.03 25.52 15.88
N THR A 594 67.57 25.98 14.71
CA THR A 594 68.42 26.53 13.63
C THR A 594 68.57 28.05 13.70
N GLY A 595 68.02 28.73 14.71
CA GLY A 595 68.19 30.18 14.91
C GLY A 595 67.51 31.07 13.88
N ALA A 596 66.48 30.60 13.18
CA ALA A 596 65.84 31.33 12.08
C ALA A 596 64.77 32.35 12.52
N ASN A 597 64.75 32.77 13.79
CA ASN A 597 63.82 33.78 14.32
C ASN A 597 64.53 34.73 15.30
N SER A 598 65.58 35.38 14.80
CA SER A 598 66.01 36.68 15.28
C SER A 598 66.52 37.46 14.07
N ASP A 599 65.75 38.50 13.73
CA ASP A 599 65.88 39.48 12.63
C ASP A 599 65.38 39.10 11.23
#